data_AF-A0A818GXC1-F1
#
_entry.id   AF-A0A818GXC1-F1
#
_cell.length_a   1.000
_cell.length_b   1.000
_cell.length_c   1.000
_cell.angle_alpha   90.00
_cell.angle_beta   90.00
_cell.angle_gamma   90.00
#
_symmetry.space_group_name_H-M   'P 1'
#
loop_
_entity.id
_entity.type
_entity.pdbx_description
1 polymer ?
#
loop_
_entity_poly.entity_id
_entity_poly.type
_entity_poly.pdbx_seq_one_letter_code
_entity_poly.pdbx_strand_id
1 'polypeptide(L)'
;MYLNFQIQYITFLFLFSYVLLFHFDPIKADRPSIDAVEILVIIIASCMFIEELRIFFNQDSLSFLGKCHNYFRYFLKQICMISFVLFYIGLILRCQAVGDSTTLQAARIIMGYDLWLWWMGSLSFIIVNPFLGPHLVSIGKMLKNLAFFAILIAIVMTAYGVASRSMAFYGAFEFSIRNVLRYVLYPVYYLLYTNVSGELNGLDESKHDSPSIATHILLAFHMLLINILLVNLLIAMFNKSFQDVQSIQSDIWNYQQYMVVREYYDRAPLFIPFSTIFDIITLMKTFYQWYLRVRYNYANPSERVFKVIAVQPELELAWQEFESASTYAYAQNEALAKIKRITIENATCSQESNTSGIRSMDDVESFDRNITKKETDAIIQLRNEFKAAIKDLRNDIRLITKQK
;
A
#
# COMPACT_ATOMS: atom_id res chain seq x y z
N MET A 1 -15.50 -14.01 3.07
CA MET A 1 -15.63 -13.04 1.96
C MET A 1 -14.28 -12.60 1.44
N TYR A 2 -13.44 -11.95 2.26
CA TYR A 2 -12.08 -11.52 1.87
C TYR A 2 -11.22 -12.64 1.25
N LEU A 3 -11.09 -13.79 1.93
CA LEU A 3 -10.34 -14.95 1.44
C LEU A 3 -10.87 -15.47 0.09
N ASN A 4 -12.18 -15.47 -0.12
CA ASN A 4 -12.78 -15.92 -1.39
C ASN A 4 -12.36 -15.00 -2.54
N PHE A 5 -12.35 -13.69 -2.32
CA PHE A 5 -11.89 -12.72 -3.32
C PHE A 5 -10.40 -12.90 -3.65
N GLN A 6 -9.57 -13.14 -2.63
CA GLN A 6 -8.14 -13.42 -2.82
C GLN A 6 -7.92 -14.67 -3.67
N ILE A 7 -8.60 -15.77 -3.34
CA ILE A 7 -8.51 -17.02 -4.08
C ILE A 7 -8.92 -16.79 -5.54
N GLN A 8 -10.04 -16.10 -5.78
CA GLN A 8 -10.51 -15.79 -7.13
C GLN A 8 -9.54 -14.95 -7.95
N TYR A 9 -8.94 -13.92 -7.34
CA TYR A 9 -7.93 -13.10 -8.01
C TYR A 9 -6.67 -13.92 -8.34
N ILE A 10 -6.19 -14.75 -7.41
CA ILE A 10 -5.04 -15.62 -7.65
C ILE A 10 -5.34 -16.64 -8.76
N THR A 11 -6.54 -17.25 -8.76
CA THR A 11 -7.00 -18.12 -9.84
C THR A 11 -7.03 -17.38 -11.18
N PHE A 12 -7.50 -16.12 -11.21
CA PHE A 12 -7.44 -15.27 -12.40
C PHE A 12 -6.00 -15.05 -12.87
N LEU A 13 -5.04 -14.76 -11.97
CA LEU A 13 -3.64 -14.56 -12.36
C LEU A 13 -3.04 -15.81 -13.00
N PHE A 14 -3.33 -16.98 -12.44
CA PHE A 14 -2.88 -18.24 -13.02
C PHE A 14 -3.54 -18.51 -14.38
N LEU A 15 -4.84 -18.23 -14.52
CA LEU A 15 -5.55 -18.35 -15.78
C LEU A 15 -5.00 -17.39 -16.85
N PHE A 16 -4.76 -16.14 -16.47
CA PHE A 16 -4.21 -15.13 -17.37
C PHE A 16 -2.76 -15.47 -17.78
N SER A 17 -1.96 -15.97 -16.84
CA SER A 17 -0.61 -16.48 -17.12
C SER A 17 -0.67 -17.67 -18.08
N TYR A 18 -1.61 -18.61 -17.88
CA TYR A 18 -1.81 -19.75 -18.75
C TYR A 18 -2.16 -19.33 -20.19
N VAL A 19 -3.12 -18.39 -20.34
CA VAL A 19 -3.51 -17.86 -21.65
C VAL A 19 -2.33 -17.20 -22.36
N LEU A 20 -1.56 -16.36 -21.67
CA LEU A 20 -0.45 -15.64 -22.28
C LEU A 20 0.70 -16.57 -22.71
N LEU A 21 0.96 -17.64 -21.94
CA LEU A 21 2.04 -18.59 -22.22
C LEU A 21 1.67 -19.63 -23.29
N PHE A 22 0.45 -20.18 -23.26
CA PHE A 22 0.11 -21.37 -24.03
C PHE A 22 -0.94 -21.16 -25.11
N HIS A 23 -1.81 -20.14 -25.01
CA HIS A 23 -2.95 -19.96 -25.91
C HIS A 23 -2.95 -18.60 -26.63
N PHE A 24 -1.85 -17.84 -26.56
CA PHE A 24 -1.69 -16.57 -27.26
C PHE A 24 -1.28 -16.76 -28.72
N ASP A 25 -2.11 -17.48 -29.48
CA ASP A 25 -1.90 -17.77 -30.88
C ASP A 25 -2.45 -16.67 -31.81
N PRO A 26 -1.85 -16.49 -33.01
CA PRO A 26 -2.36 -15.57 -34.01
C PRO A 26 -3.81 -15.91 -34.36
N ILE A 27 -4.70 -14.91 -34.35
CA ILE A 27 -6.06 -15.08 -34.85
C ILE A 27 -5.96 -15.32 -36.35
N LYS A 28 -6.22 -16.56 -36.78
CA LYS A 28 -6.22 -16.94 -38.19
C LYS A 28 -7.53 -16.48 -38.82
N ALA A 29 -7.45 -15.85 -40.00
CA ALA A 29 -8.61 -15.35 -40.73
C ALA A 29 -9.66 -16.45 -41.03
N ASP A 30 -9.23 -17.70 -41.21
CA ASP A 30 -10.12 -18.83 -41.53
C ASP A 30 -10.90 -19.39 -40.33
N ARG A 31 -10.45 -19.12 -39.10
CA ARG A 31 -11.15 -19.47 -37.86
C ARG A 31 -10.89 -18.39 -36.80
N PRO A 32 -11.70 -17.33 -36.75
CA PRO A 32 -11.62 -16.30 -35.72
C PRO A 32 -12.23 -16.80 -34.39
N SER A 33 -11.87 -18.01 -33.96
CA SER A 33 -12.26 -18.51 -32.65
C SER A 33 -11.20 -18.09 -31.64
N ILE A 34 -11.51 -17.06 -30.85
CA ILE A 34 -10.82 -16.79 -29.59
C ILE A 34 -11.06 -18.02 -28.71
N ASP A 35 -10.00 -18.53 -28.09
CA ASP A 35 -10.14 -19.71 -27.24
C ASP A 35 -11.03 -19.41 -26.04
N ALA A 36 -11.82 -20.40 -25.60
CA ALA A 36 -12.82 -20.19 -24.55
C ALA A 36 -12.20 -19.68 -23.24
N VAL A 37 -10.94 -20.06 -22.98
CA VAL A 37 -10.16 -19.64 -21.81
C VAL A 37 -9.76 -18.16 -21.90
N GLU A 38 -9.41 -17.65 -23.09
CA GLU A 38 -9.10 -16.23 -23.30
C GLU A 38 -10.35 -15.36 -23.09
N ILE A 39 -11.51 -15.81 -23.60
CA ILE A 39 -12.80 -15.14 -23.36
C ILE A 39 -13.12 -15.11 -21.86
N LEU A 40 -12.88 -16.22 -21.14
CA LEU A 40 -13.10 -16.29 -19.70
C LEU A 40 -12.23 -15.27 -18.93
N VAL A 41 -10.95 -15.13 -19.28
CA VAL A 41 -10.05 -14.11 -18.68
C VAL A 41 -10.58 -12.70 -18.94
N ILE A 42 -11.03 -12.41 -20.17
CA ILE A 42 -11.60 -11.10 -20.54
C ILE A 42 -12.85 -10.78 -19.73
N ILE A 43 -13.76 -11.75 -19.57
CA ILE A 43 -14.96 -11.60 -18.76
C ILE A 43 -14.58 -11.32 -17.31
N ILE A 44 -13.70 -12.12 -16.72
CA ILE A 44 -13.26 -11.97 -15.32
C ILE A 44 -12.61 -10.59 -15.10
N ALA A 45 -11.68 -10.19 -15.97
CA ALA A 45 -11.02 -8.88 -15.88
C ALA A 45 -12.03 -7.72 -15.99
N SER A 46 -12.99 -7.83 -16.91
CA SER A 46 -14.05 -6.83 -17.08
C SER A 46 -14.99 -6.76 -15.86
N CYS A 47 -15.31 -7.90 -15.25
CA CYS A 47 -16.07 -7.94 -14.01
C CYS A 47 -15.32 -7.23 -12.86
N MET A 48 -14.01 -7.47 -12.71
CA MET A 48 -13.19 -6.77 -11.71
C MET A 48 -13.13 -5.27 -11.97
N PHE A 49 -13.07 -4.85 -13.23
CA PHE A 49 -13.07 -3.43 -13.60
C PHE A 49 -14.38 -2.75 -13.20
N ILE A 50 -15.52 -3.40 -13.46
CA ILE A 50 -16.84 -2.88 -13.06
C ILE A 50 -16.94 -2.74 -11.54
N GLU A 51 -16.45 -3.73 -10.78
CA GLU A 51 -16.43 -3.64 -9.32
C GLU A 51 -15.60 -2.45 -8.82
N GLU A 52 -14.41 -2.23 -9.39
CA GLU A 52 -13.54 -1.10 -9.02
C GLU A 52 -14.18 0.25 -9.40
N LEU A 53 -14.84 0.33 -10.57
CA LEU A 53 -15.61 1.52 -10.95
C LEU A 53 -16.73 1.80 -9.94
N ARG A 54 -17.47 0.77 -9.50
CA ARG A 54 -18.51 0.93 -8.48
C ARG A 54 -17.93 1.47 -7.17
N ILE A 55 -16.79 0.95 -6.72
CA ILE A 55 -16.09 1.42 -5.51
C ILE A 55 -15.65 2.88 -5.67
N PHE A 56 -15.14 3.24 -6.85
CA PHE A 56 -14.75 4.61 -7.17
C PHE A 56 -15.94 5.58 -7.12
N PHE A 57 -17.10 5.19 -7.66
CA PHE A 57 -18.30 6.04 -7.64
C PHE A 57 -18.91 6.20 -6.25
N ASN A 58 -18.83 5.16 -5.41
CA ASN A 58 -19.36 5.15 -4.04
C ASN A 58 -18.49 5.90 -3.01
N GLN A 59 -17.39 6.55 -3.42
CA GLN A 59 -16.57 7.38 -2.53
C GLN A 59 -17.36 8.59 -1.99
N ASP A 60 -17.12 8.95 -0.72
CA ASP A 60 -17.91 9.95 0.03
C ASP A 60 -17.77 11.39 -0.48
N SER A 61 -16.76 11.70 -1.30
CA SER A 61 -16.51 13.08 -1.72
C SER A 61 -17.49 13.54 -2.82
N LEU A 62 -18.13 14.69 -2.64
CA LEU A 62 -19.12 15.24 -3.58
C LEU A 62 -18.51 15.66 -4.93
N SER A 63 -17.24 16.11 -4.95
CA SER A 63 -16.55 16.52 -6.18
C SER A 63 -15.81 15.37 -6.85
N PHE A 64 -15.95 15.24 -8.17
CA PHE A 64 -15.26 14.21 -8.97
C PHE A 64 -13.74 14.29 -8.84
N LEU A 65 -13.17 15.50 -8.84
CA LEU A 65 -11.72 15.68 -8.67
C LEU A 65 -11.25 15.22 -7.29
N GLY A 66 -12.10 15.44 -6.27
CA GLY A 66 -11.88 14.95 -4.91
C GLY A 66 -11.90 13.41 -4.86
N LYS A 67 -12.83 12.76 -5.58
CA LYS A 67 -12.91 11.30 -5.68
C LYS A 67 -11.64 10.72 -6.30
N CYS A 68 -11.20 11.27 -7.44
CA CYS A 68 -9.94 10.91 -8.09
C CYS A 68 -8.75 11.06 -7.14
N HIS A 69 -8.58 12.24 -6.54
CA HIS A 69 -7.45 12.51 -5.67
C HIS A 69 -7.39 11.55 -4.46
N ASN A 70 -8.54 11.27 -3.83
CA ASN A 70 -8.61 10.36 -2.70
C ASN A 70 -8.33 8.92 -3.10
N TYR A 71 -8.88 8.45 -4.23
CA TYR A 71 -8.66 7.09 -4.73
C TYR A 71 -7.20 6.85 -5.14
N PHE A 72 -6.59 7.79 -5.86
CA PHE A 72 -5.20 7.69 -6.31
C PHE A 72 -4.16 8.01 -5.23
N ARG A 73 -4.57 8.24 -3.97
CA ARG A 73 -3.62 8.48 -2.87
C ARG A 73 -2.75 7.26 -2.57
N TYR A 74 -3.28 6.06 -2.81
CA TYR A 74 -2.60 4.79 -2.50
C TYR A 74 -1.86 4.24 -3.71
N PHE A 75 -0.57 3.92 -3.54
CA PHE A 75 0.30 3.50 -4.64
C PHE A 75 -0.18 2.21 -5.34
N LEU A 76 -0.69 1.24 -4.58
CA LEU A 76 -1.22 0.00 -5.17
C LEU A 76 -2.49 0.24 -5.97
N LYS A 77 -3.34 1.19 -5.56
CA LYS A 77 -4.54 1.56 -6.33
C LYS A 77 -4.18 2.25 -7.64
N GLN A 78 -3.09 3.04 -7.67
CA GLN A 78 -2.55 3.56 -8.93
C GLN A 78 -2.11 2.43 -9.86
N ILE A 79 -1.36 1.44 -9.33
CA ILE A 79 -0.91 0.27 -10.11
C ILE A 79 -2.11 -0.47 -10.71
N CYS A 80 -3.12 -0.80 -9.90
CA CYS A 80 -4.31 -1.53 -10.39
C CYS A 80 -5.03 -0.76 -11.52
N MET A 81 -5.19 0.56 -11.40
CA MET A 81 -5.82 1.36 -12.46
C MET A 81 -4.99 1.39 -13.74
N ILE A 82 -3.67 1.48 -13.63
CA ILE A 82 -2.77 1.40 -14.77
C ILE A 82 -2.87 0.03 -15.44
N SER A 83 -2.98 -1.06 -14.66
CA SER A 83 -3.23 -2.41 -15.20
C SER A 83 -4.54 -2.46 -15.99
N PHE A 84 -5.67 -1.98 -15.45
CA PHE A 84 -6.92 -2.00 -16.22
C PHE A 84 -6.82 -1.24 -17.55
N VAL A 85 -6.16 -0.09 -17.57
CA VAL A 85 -5.96 0.69 -18.79
C VAL A 85 -5.09 -0.09 -19.79
N LEU A 86 -3.97 -0.67 -19.33
CA LEU A 86 -3.08 -1.47 -20.18
C LEU A 86 -3.74 -2.76 -20.69
N PHE A 87 -4.56 -3.41 -19.87
CA PHE A 87 -5.34 -4.58 -20.25
C PHE A 87 -6.24 -4.30 -21.46
N TYR A 88 -7.01 -3.20 -21.41
CA TYR A 88 -7.89 -2.83 -22.53
C TYR A 88 -7.11 -2.36 -23.76
N ILE A 89 -5.98 -1.65 -23.60
CA ILE A 89 -5.10 -1.30 -24.72
C ILE A 89 -4.56 -2.57 -25.38
N GLY A 90 -4.08 -3.54 -24.58
CA GLY A 90 -3.60 -4.83 -25.06
C GLY A 90 -4.70 -5.60 -25.79
N LEU A 91 -5.93 -5.59 -25.28
CA LEU A 91 -7.09 -6.24 -25.88
C LEU A 91 -7.47 -5.60 -27.23
N ILE A 92 -7.47 -4.27 -27.32
CA ILE A 92 -7.72 -3.56 -28.59
C ILE A 92 -6.67 -3.95 -29.64
N LEU A 93 -5.38 -3.96 -29.26
CA LEU A 93 -4.30 -4.37 -30.16
C LEU A 93 -4.42 -5.85 -30.56
N ARG A 94 -4.83 -6.72 -29.63
CA ARG A 94 -5.11 -8.13 -29.89
C ARG A 94 -6.23 -8.31 -30.92
N CYS A 95 -7.30 -7.53 -30.83
CA CYS A 95 -8.40 -7.54 -31.79
C CYS A 95 -8.00 -6.96 -33.16
N GLN A 96 -7.05 -6.01 -33.20
CA GLN A 96 -6.53 -5.43 -34.44
C GLN A 96 -5.48 -6.32 -35.13
N ALA A 97 -4.84 -7.23 -34.40
CA ALA A 97 -3.77 -8.10 -34.88
C ALA A 97 -4.24 -9.28 -35.78
N VAL A 98 -5.38 -9.14 -36.46
CA VAL A 98 -5.91 -10.17 -37.37
C VAL A 98 -5.06 -10.18 -38.64
N GLY A 99 -4.20 -11.18 -38.78
CA GLY A 99 -3.35 -11.39 -39.96
C GLY A 99 -2.02 -10.64 -40.00
N ASP A 100 -1.70 -9.83 -38.99
CA ASP A 100 -0.43 -9.10 -38.89
C ASP A 100 0.41 -9.58 -37.69
N SER A 101 1.61 -10.06 -37.98
CA SER A 101 2.52 -10.63 -36.98
C SER A 101 3.19 -9.55 -36.11
N THR A 102 3.31 -8.31 -36.61
CA THR A 102 4.00 -7.22 -35.89
C THR A 102 3.12 -6.65 -34.78
N THR A 103 1.85 -6.41 -35.08
CA THR A 103 0.84 -5.97 -34.10
C THR A 103 0.56 -7.04 -33.05
N LEU A 104 0.61 -8.33 -33.42
CA LEU A 104 0.50 -9.44 -32.47
C LEU A 104 1.68 -9.46 -31.48
N GLN A 105 2.91 -9.24 -31.94
CA GLN A 105 4.08 -9.12 -31.06
C GLN A 105 3.94 -7.94 -30.10
N ALA A 106 3.48 -6.79 -30.59
CA ALA A 106 3.21 -5.63 -29.75
C ALA A 106 2.14 -5.92 -28.69
N ALA A 107 1.03 -6.57 -29.06
CA ALA A 107 -0.02 -6.97 -28.14
C ALA A 107 0.49 -7.93 -27.05
N ARG A 108 1.31 -8.93 -27.43
CA ARG A 108 1.93 -9.86 -26.48
C ARG A 108 2.84 -9.15 -25.48
N ILE A 109 3.65 -8.21 -25.93
CA ILE A 109 4.55 -7.43 -25.07
C ILE A 109 3.73 -6.59 -24.08
N ILE A 110 2.69 -5.89 -24.55
CA ILE A 110 1.84 -5.05 -23.71
C ILE A 110 1.08 -5.90 -22.68
N MET A 111 0.48 -7.01 -23.09
CA MET A 111 -0.19 -7.93 -22.17
C MET A 111 0.78 -8.62 -21.20
N GLY A 112 2.05 -8.81 -21.58
CA GLY A 112 3.08 -9.27 -20.66
C GLY A 112 3.40 -8.27 -19.56
N TYR A 113 3.54 -6.99 -19.90
CA TYR A 113 3.69 -5.92 -18.90
C TYR A 113 2.43 -5.76 -18.04
N ASP A 114 1.24 -5.89 -18.65
CA ASP A 114 -0.02 -5.87 -17.93
C ASP A 114 -0.08 -7.00 -16.89
N LEU A 115 0.18 -8.25 -17.28
CA LEU A 115 0.23 -9.40 -16.36
C LEU A 115 1.20 -9.16 -15.19
N TRP A 116 2.38 -8.57 -15.46
CA TRP A 116 3.32 -8.19 -14.40
C TRP A 116 2.71 -7.18 -13.42
N LEU A 117 2.01 -6.16 -13.91
CA LEU A 117 1.32 -5.19 -13.05
C LEU A 117 0.16 -5.83 -12.26
N TRP A 118 -0.57 -6.79 -12.82
CA TRP A 118 -1.58 -7.56 -12.09
C TRP A 118 -0.97 -8.38 -10.94
N TRP A 119 0.21 -8.99 -11.16
CA TRP A 119 0.97 -9.62 -10.09
C TRP A 119 1.41 -8.61 -9.02
N MET A 120 1.91 -7.43 -9.41
CA MET A 120 2.22 -6.35 -8.47
C MET A 120 0.97 -5.90 -7.69
N GLY A 121 -0.20 -5.85 -8.32
CA GLY A 121 -1.48 -5.54 -7.70
C GLY A 121 -1.89 -6.54 -6.61
N SER A 122 -1.46 -7.81 -6.71
CA SER A 122 -1.73 -8.84 -5.70
C SER A 122 -1.14 -8.53 -4.32
N LEU A 123 -0.12 -7.65 -4.26
CA LEU A 123 0.46 -7.17 -3.01
C LEU A 123 -0.56 -6.47 -2.10
N SER A 124 -1.65 -5.94 -2.68
CA SER A 124 -2.76 -5.34 -1.92
C SER A 124 -3.38 -6.32 -0.92
N PHE A 125 -3.35 -7.62 -1.22
CA PHE A 125 -3.84 -8.65 -0.31
C PHE A 125 -2.91 -8.93 0.85
N ILE A 126 -1.60 -8.72 0.67
CA ILE A 126 -0.59 -8.91 1.70
C ILE A 126 -0.70 -7.79 2.75
N ILE A 127 -1.18 -6.60 2.38
CA ILE A 127 -1.37 -5.47 3.32
C ILE A 127 -2.29 -5.85 4.49
N VAL A 128 -3.30 -6.68 4.27
CA VAL A 128 -4.25 -7.11 5.32
C VAL A 128 -3.62 -8.05 6.34
N ASN A 129 -2.51 -8.70 6.00
CA ASN A 129 -1.85 -9.59 6.94
C ASN A 129 -1.22 -8.79 8.10
N PRO A 130 -1.47 -9.15 9.37
CA PRO A 130 -0.94 -8.43 10.53
C PRO A 130 0.59 -8.48 10.63
N PHE A 131 1.22 -9.51 10.08
CA PHE A 131 2.67 -9.67 10.08
C PHE A 131 3.32 -8.96 8.90
N LEU A 132 2.84 -9.18 7.67
CA LEU A 132 3.48 -8.66 6.46
C LEU A 132 3.02 -7.25 6.06
N GLY A 133 1.84 -6.82 6.51
CA GLY A 133 1.25 -5.55 6.14
C GLY A 133 2.09 -4.34 6.53
N PRO A 134 2.47 -4.17 7.82
CA PRO A 134 3.29 -3.03 8.25
C PRO A 134 4.61 -2.92 7.47
N HIS A 135 5.26 -4.05 7.19
CA HIS A 135 6.50 -4.09 6.41
C HIS A 135 6.30 -3.62 4.97
N LEU A 136 5.24 -4.07 4.28
CA LEU A 136 4.95 -3.66 2.91
C LEU A 136 4.62 -2.16 2.80
N VAL A 137 3.89 -1.63 3.79
CA VAL A 137 3.58 -0.20 3.90
C VAL A 137 4.84 0.63 4.11
N SER A 138 5.75 0.13 4.94
CA SER A 138 7.05 0.78 5.18
C SER A 138 7.88 0.85 3.90
N ILE A 139 8.02 -0.27 3.17
CA ILE A 139 8.75 -0.33 1.88
C ILE A 139 8.22 0.71 0.90
N GLY A 140 6.89 0.81 0.74
CA GLY A 140 6.29 1.78 -0.18
C GLY A 140 6.59 3.25 0.18
N LYS A 141 6.64 3.58 1.47
CA LYS A 141 7.01 4.94 1.93
C LYS A 141 8.49 5.23 1.75
N MET A 142 9.34 4.26 2.05
CA MET A 142 10.79 4.40 1.92
C MET A 142 11.23 4.57 0.46
N LEU A 143 10.58 3.87 -0.48
CA LEU A 143 10.89 4.00 -1.91
C LEU A 143 10.68 5.43 -2.43
N LYS A 144 9.69 6.18 -1.91
CA LYS A 144 9.50 7.58 -2.28
C LYS A 144 10.66 8.47 -1.83
N ASN A 145 11.17 8.23 -0.63
CA ASN A 145 12.34 8.94 -0.11
C ASN A 145 13.63 8.56 -0.87
N LEU A 146 13.72 7.30 -1.30
CA LEU A 146 14.86 6.76 -2.04
C LEU A 146 14.91 7.21 -3.51
N ALA A 147 13.77 7.56 -4.10
CA ALA A 147 13.68 7.94 -5.51
C ALA A 147 14.62 9.10 -5.88
N PHE A 148 14.80 10.08 -4.98
CA PHE A 148 15.74 11.18 -5.19
C PHE A 148 17.20 10.71 -5.30
N PHE A 149 17.57 9.66 -4.57
CA PHE A 149 18.91 9.12 -4.65
C PHE A 149 19.12 8.22 -5.86
N ALA A 150 18.08 7.52 -6.31
CA ALA A 150 18.12 6.78 -7.57
C ALA A 150 18.44 7.71 -8.76
N ILE A 151 18.01 8.97 -8.71
CA ILE A 151 18.39 10.01 -9.70
C ILE A 151 19.90 10.26 -9.68
N LEU A 152 20.51 10.33 -8.49
CA LEU A 152 21.97 10.50 -8.37
C LEU A 152 22.74 9.34 -8.99
N ILE A 153 22.30 8.10 -8.73
CA ILE A 153 22.86 6.90 -9.37
C ILE A 153 22.70 6.99 -10.90
N ALA A 154 21.53 7.35 -11.40
CA ALA A 154 21.27 7.49 -12.83
C ALA A 154 22.17 8.55 -13.50
N ILE A 155 22.43 9.68 -12.82
CA ILE A 155 23.35 10.72 -13.31
C ILE A 155 24.77 10.17 -13.45
N VAL A 156 25.29 9.52 -12.40
CA VAL A 156 26.66 8.96 -12.41
C VAL A 156 26.80 7.83 -13.42
N MET A 157 25.78 6.98 -13.55
CA MET A 157 25.73 5.92 -14.57
C MET A 157 25.76 6.50 -15.99
N THR A 158 24.93 7.51 -16.26
CA THR A 158 24.88 8.14 -17.58
C THR A 158 26.21 8.84 -17.91
N ALA A 159 26.81 9.53 -16.93
CA ALA A 159 28.10 10.20 -17.11
C ALA A 159 29.22 9.22 -17.49
N TYR A 160 29.34 8.09 -16.78
CA TYR A 160 30.32 7.06 -17.11
C TYR A 160 30.03 6.40 -18.47
N GLY A 161 28.77 6.02 -18.72
CA GLY A 161 28.41 5.36 -19.98
C GLY A 161 28.77 6.21 -21.20
N VAL A 162 28.46 7.51 -21.15
CA VAL A 162 28.78 8.45 -22.24
C VAL A 162 30.29 8.63 -22.39
N ALA A 163 31.02 8.82 -21.29
CA ALA A 163 32.47 9.01 -21.31
C ALA A 163 33.22 7.76 -21.81
N SER A 164 32.85 6.58 -21.30
CA SER A 164 33.46 5.30 -21.68
C SER A 164 33.26 5.00 -23.17
N ARG A 165 32.03 5.18 -23.68
CA ARG A 165 31.75 4.97 -25.12
C ARG A 165 32.38 6.03 -26.01
N SER A 166 32.47 7.28 -25.55
CA SER A 166 33.18 8.33 -26.29
C SER A 166 34.67 8.06 -26.44
N MET A 167 35.30 7.43 -25.45
CA MET A 167 36.74 7.11 -25.49
C MET A 167 37.03 5.83 -26.30
N ALA A 168 36.15 4.83 -26.21
CA ALA A 168 36.39 3.52 -26.82
C ALA A 168 35.81 3.37 -28.25
N PHE A 169 34.76 4.10 -28.61
CA PHE A 169 34.02 3.89 -29.87
C PHE A 169 33.65 5.20 -30.56
N TYR A 170 34.63 6.08 -30.78
CA TYR A 170 34.43 7.35 -31.48
C TYR A 170 33.92 7.12 -32.92
N GLY A 171 32.81 7.74 -33.29
CA GLY A 171 32.28 7.73 -34.66
C GLY A 171 31.63 6.42 -35.13
N ALA A 172 31.50 5.41 -34.27
CA ALA A 172 31.03 4.08 -34.67
C ALA A 172 29.50 3.92 -34.74
N PHE A 173 28.73 4.87 -34.20
CA PHE A 173 27.28 4.72 -34.05
C PHE A 173 26.50 5.95 -34.54
N GLU A 174 25.44 5.72 -35.31
CA GLU A 174 24.45 6.74 -35.63
C GLU A 174 23.58 7.08 -34.41
N PHE A 175 23.17 8.35 -34.31
CA PHE A 175 22.30 8.82 -33.22
C PHE A 175 20.93 8.14 -33.31
N SER A 176 20.67 7.25 -32.34
CA SER A 176 19.36 6.65 -32.12
C SER A 176 19.19 6.36 -30.63
N ILE A 177 18.04 6.69 -30.06
CA ILE A 177 17.73 6.46 -28.64
C ILE A 177 17.92 4.98 -28.29
N ARG A 178 17.57 4.07 -29.20
CA ARG A 178 17.76 2.63 -29.03
C ARG A 178 19.25 2.27 -28.91
N ASN A 179 20.09 2.87 -29.75
CA ASN A 179 21.53 2.63 -29.73
C ASN A 179 22.16 3.23 -28.46
N VAL A 180 21.75 4.44 -28.07
CA VAL A 180 22.19 5.05 -26.81
C VAL A 180 21.83 4.14 -25.63
N LEU A 181 20.58 3.68 -25.52
CA LEU A 181 20.17 2.81 -24.42
C LEU A 181 20.95 1.48 -24.40
N ARG A 182 21.10 0.84 -25.57
CA ARG A 182 21.75 -0.47 -25.71
C ARG A 182 23.25 -0.43 -25.47
N TYR A 183 23.94 0.59 -25.98
CA TYR A 183 25.40 0.65 -25.95
C TYR A 183 25.93 1.51 -24.80
N VAL A 184 25.21 2.54 -24.36
CA VAL A 184 25.66 3.46 -23.30
C VAL A 184 25.16 3.01 -21.93
N LEU A 185 23.85 2.78 -21.78
CA LEU A 185 23.25 2.59 -20.45
C LEU A 185 23.19 1.13 -20.00
N TYR A 186 22.86 0.18 -20.88
CA TYR A 186 22.73 -1.23 -20.49
C TYR A 186 24.02 -1.84 -19.92
N PRO A 187 25.21 -1.65 -20.53
CA PRO A 187 26.44 -2.23 -19.99
C PRO A 187 26.76 -1.70 -18.59
N VAL A 188 26.60 -0.38 -18.40
CA VAL A 188 26.80 0.28 -17.11
C VAL A 188 25.78 -0.19 -16.07
N TYR A 189 24.54 -0.46 -16.48
CA TYR A 189 23.54 -1.05 -15.60
C TYR A 189 23.95 -2.44 -15.11
N TYR A 190 24.42 -3.32 -15.99
CA TYR A 190 24.90 -4.64 -15.58
C TYR A 190 26.12 -4.56 -14.67
N LEU A 191 26.99 -3.56 -14.87
CA LEU A 191 28.17 -3.32 -14.04
C LEU A 191 27.82 -3.06 -12.55
N LEU A 192 26.60 -2.61 -12.24
CA LEU A 192 26.11 -2.50 -10.86
C LEU A 192 25.92 -3.87 -10.18
N TYR A 193 25.57 -4.90 -10.96
CA TYR A 193 25.16 -6.22 -10.44
C TYR A 193 26.16 -7.34 -10.71
N THR A 194 27.08 -7.15 -11.66
CA THR A 194 28.01 -8.21 -12.12
C THR A 194 29.46 -7.93 -11.74
N ASN A 195 30.28 -8.98 -11.77
CA ASN A 195 31.73 -8.84 -11.63
C ASN A 195 32.34 -8.16 -12.87
N VAL A 196 33.27 -7.22 -12.61
CA VAL A 196 33.95 -6.33 -13.59
C VAL A 196 34.69 -7.08 -14.71
N SER A 197 34.94 -8.37 -14.51
CA SER A 197 35.72 -9.23 -15.40
C SER A 197 35.20 -9.28 -16.84
N GLY A 198 33.88 -9.14 -17.04
CA GLY A 198 33.29 -9.10 -18.38
C GLY A 198 33.61 -7.84 -19.19
N GLU A 199 33.71 -6.67 -18.53
CA GLU A 199 34.10 -5.42 -19.20
C GLU A 199 35.61 -5.36 -19.46
N LEU A 200 36.44 -5.89 -18.55
CA LEU A 200 37.88 -6.02 -18.79
C LEU A 200 38.16 -6.86 -20.05
N ASN A 201 37.51 -8.03 -20.15
CA ASN A 201 37.71 -8.93 -21.30
C ASN A 201 37.13 -8.34 -22.61
N GLY A 202 36.01 -7.62 -22.54
CA GLY A 202 35.41 -6.96 -23.70
C GLY A 202 36.20 -5.75 -24.22
N LEU A 203 37.02 -5.13 -23.36
CA LEU A 203 38.00 -4.10 -23.74
C LEU A 203 39.27 -4.70 -24.36
N ASP A 204 39.63 -5.93 -24.01
CA ASP A 204 40.78 -6.65 -24.59
C ASP A 204 40.46 -7.28 -25.96
N GLU A 205 39.20 -7.65 -26.23
CA GLU A 205 38.78 -8.28 -27.49
C GLU A 205 38.44 -7.28 -28.62
N SER A 206 38.37 -5.97 -28.35
CA SER A 206 38.11 -4.98 -29.40
C SER A 206 39.35 -4.77 -30.28
N LYS A 207 39.29 -5.35 -31.48
CA LYS A 207 40.34 -5.42 -32.52
C LYS A 207 40.82 -4.09 -33.14
N HIS A 208 40.46 -2.94 -32.57
CA HIS A 208 40.97 -1.64 -32.97
C HIS A 208 41.31 -0.82 -31.73
N ASP A 209 42.61 -0.57 -31.59
CA ASP A 209 43.29 0.17 -30.53
C ASP A 209 43.22 -0.44 -29.12
N SER A 210 44.40 -0.66 -28.56
CA SER A 210 44.59 -1.13 -27.20
C SER A 210 43.77 -0.27 -26.23
N PRO A 211 43.03 -0.87 -25.29
CA PRO A 211 42.20 -0.10 -24.37
C PRO A 211 43.07 0.90 -23.61
N SER A 212 42.79 2.19 -23.81
CA SER A 212 43.59 3.24 -23.21
C SER A 212 43.64 3.08 -21.69
N ILE A 213 44.79 3.34 -21.06
CA ILE A 213 44.90 3.33 -19.60
C ILE A 213 43.84 4.27 -18.97
N ALA A 214 43.42 5.31 -19.70
CA ALA A 214 42.37 6.22 -19.30
C ALA A 214 41.00 5.55 -19.11
N THR A 215 40.60 4.59 -19.97
CA THR A 215 39.30 3.89 -19.80
C THR A 215 39.31 2.96 -18.59
N HIS A 216 40.44 2.30 -18.32
CA HIS A 216 40.62 1.50 -17.11
C HIS A 216 40.59 2.34 -15.83
N ILE A 217 41.24 3.51 -15.83
CA ILE A 217 41.19 4.45 -14.72
C ILE A 217 39.77 4.96 -14.50
N LEU A 218 39.06 5.31 -15.58
CA LEU A 218 37.68 5.79 -15.52
C LEU A 218 36.75 4.70 -14.95
N LEU A 219 36.92 3.44 -15.37
CA LEU A 219 36.19 2.29 -14.84
C LEU A 219 36.47 2.11 -13.34
N ALA A 220 37.74 2.17 -12.91
CA ALA A 220 38.10 2.06 -11.49
C ALA A 220 37.44 3.17 -10.65
N PHE A 221 37.46 4.42 -11.14
CA PHE A 221 36.82 5.54 -10.46
C PHE A 221 35.28 5.39 -10.41
N HIS A 222 34.69 4.93 -11.51
CA HIS A 222 33.25 4.65 -11.56
C HIS A 222 32.83 3.58 -10.54
N MET A 223 33.59 2.48 -10.44
CA MET A 223 33.31 1.42 -9.48
C MET A 223 33.46 1.88 -8.04
N LEU A 224 34.44 2.74 -7.75
CA LEU A 224 34.56 3.37 -6.45
C LEU A 224 33.35 4.24 -6.13
N LEU A 225 32.94 5.11 -7.07
CA LEU A 225 31.80 6.00 -6.86
C LEU A 225 30.48 5.23 -6.70
N ILE A 226 30.20 4.25 -7.56
CA ILE A 226 28.93 3.53 -7.48
C ILE A 226 28.95 2.50 -6.36
N ASN A 227 29.84 1.51 -6.41
CA ASN A 227 29.73 0.34 -5.55
C ASN A 227 30.23 0.60 -4.13
N ILE A 228 31.27 1.43 -3.97
CA ILE A 228 31.84 1.71 -2.64
C ILE A 228 31.16 2.91 -1.99
N LEU A 229 30.86 3.97 -2.73
CA LEU A 229 30.27 5.18 -2.17
C LEU A 229 28.73 5.18 -2.25
N LEU A 230 28.16 5.19 -3.46
CA LEU A 230 26.74 5.44 -3.64
C LEU A 230 25.84 4.30 -3.18
N VAL A 231 26.18 3.04 -3.47
CA VAL A 231 25.40 1.87 -3.02
C VAL A 231 25.46 1.75 -1.49
N ASN A 232 26.62 1.97 -0.87
CA ASN A 232 26.72 1.93 0.59
C ASN A 232 25.97 3.08 1.26
N LEU A 233 25.99 4.27 0.66
CA LEU A 233 25.19 5.40 1.12
C LEU A 233 23.69 5.15 0.91
N LEU A 234 23.29 4.51 -0.18
CA LEU A 234 21.91 4.07 -0.44
C LEU A 234 21.42 3.14 0.67
N ILE A 235 22.23 2.15 1.04
CA ILE A 235 21.93 1.22 2.13
C ILE A 235 21.82 1.98 3.46
N ALA A 236 22.75 2.90 3.73
CA ALA A 236 22.72 3.70 4.96
C ALA A 236 21.45 4.58 5.05
N MET A 237 21.07 5.24 3.96
CA MET A 237 19.84 6.03 3.90
C MET A 237 18.58 5.16 3.96
N PHE A 238 18.60 3.97 3.37
CA PHE A 238 17.53 3.00 3.51
C PHE A 238 17.36 2.59 4.97
N ASN A 239 18.45 2.28 5.68
CA ASN A 239 18.39 1.94 7.09
C ASN A 239 17.85 3.11 7.95
N LYS A 240 18.31 4.34 7.71
CA LYS A 240 17.78 5.52 8.41
C LYS A 240 16.28 5.72 8.14
N SER A 241 15.88 5.74 6.87
CA SER A 241 14.47 5.90 6.51
C SER A 241 13.62 4.73 7.00
N PHE A 242 14.19 3.53 7.14
CA PHE A 242 13.48 2.37 7.71
C PHE A 242 13.15 2.64 9.16
N GLN A 243 14.12 3.06 9.96
CA GLN A 243 13.93 3.37 11.37
C GLN A 243 12.92 4.51 11.58
N ASP A 244 13.01 5.57 10.79
CA ASP A 244 12.06 6.69 10.85
C ASP A 244 10.62 6.21 10.59
N VAL A 245 10.42 5.41 9.53
CA VAL A 245 9.10 4.88 9.18
C VAL A 245 8.63 3.80 10.17
N GLN A 246 9.54 3.00 10.72
CA GLN A 246 9.25 1.93 11.68
C GLN A 246 8.56 2.47 12.95
N SER A 247 8.87 3.70 13.36
CA SER A 247 8.25 4.34 14.52
C SER A 247 6.76 4.68 14.32
N ILE A 248 6.34 4.94 13.08
CA ILE A 248 4.97 5.35 12.71
C ILE A 248 4.22 4.22 11.97
N GLN A 249 4.90 3.13 11.60
CA GLN A 249 4.38 2.10 10.70
C GLN A 249 3.06 1.50 11.18
N SER A 250 2.92 1.29 12.50
CA SER A 250 1.75 0.66 13.11
C SER A 250 0.51 1.52 12.92
N ASP A 251 0.63 2.84 13.12
CA ASP A 251 -0.49 3.77 12.97
C ASP A 251 -0.94 3.89 11.51
N ILE A 252 0.03 3.95 10.59
CA ILE A 252 -0.24 4.00 9.16
C ILE A 252 -0.93 2.71 8.72
N TRP A 253 -0.43 1.56 9.18
CA TRP A 253 -1.01 0.26 8.87
C TRP A 253 -2.41 0.14 9.44
N ASN A 254 -2.65 0.52 10.69
CA ASN A 254 -3.98 0.53 11.31
C ASN A 254 -4.99 1.39 10.53
N TYR A 255 -4.58 2.58 10.09
CA TYR A 255 -5.41 3.44 9.24
C TYR A 255 -5.71 2.79 7.88
N GLN A 256 -4.72 2.14 7.26
CA GLN A 256 -4.92 1.42 6.01
C GLN A 256 -5.80 0.18 6.18
N GLN A 257 -5.67 -0.55 7.29
CA GLN A 257 -6.55 -1.68 7.61
C GLN A 257 -8.00 -1.22 7.69
N TYR A 258 -8.28 -0.12 8.38
CA TYR A 258 -9.63 0.44 8.44
C TYR A 258 -10.18 0.73 7.03
N MET A 259 -9.39 1.37 6.16
CA MET A 259 -9.82 1.68 4.79
C MET A 259 -10.10 0.42 3.97
N VAL A 260 -9.25 -0.60 4.10
CA VAL A 260 -9.44 -1.88 3.41
C VAL A 260 -10.69 -2.60 3.92
N VAL A 261 -10.88 -2.68 5.25
CA VAL A 261 -12.06 -3.31 5.85
C VAL A 261 -13.34 -2.61 5.39
N ARG A 262 -13.34 -1.27 5.37
CA ARG A 262 -14.46 -0.47 4.87
C ARG A 262 -14.76 -0.78 3.40
N GLU A 263 -13.73 -0.83 2.56
CA GLU A 263 -13.88 -1.15 1.13
C GLU A 263 -14.46 -2.56 0.92
N TYR A 264 -13.99 -3.57 1.68
CA TYR A 264 -14.48 -4.95 1.56
C TYR A 264 -15.91 -5.12 2.08
N TYR A 265 -16.33 -4.32 3.05
CA TYR A 265 -17.71 -4.33 3.53
C TYR A 265 -18.69 -3.91 2.42
N ASP A 266 -18.30 -2.94 1.60
CA ASP A 266 -19.12 -2.43 0.48
C ASP A 266 -19.07 -3.29 -0.79
N ARG A 267 -18.20 -4.32 -0.83
CA ARG A 267 -18.11 -5.23 -1.98
C ARG A 267 -19.29 -6.20 -2.04
N ALA A 268 -19.54 -6.73 -3.23
CA ALA A 268 -20.51 -7.80 -3.43
C ALA A 268 -19.97 -9.10 -2.80
N PRO A 269 -20.79 -9.87 -2.05
CA PRO A 269 -20.36 -11.12 -1.44
C PRO A 269 -20.22 -12.29 -2.43
N LEU A 270 -20.55 -12.06 -3.71
CA LEU A 270 -20.58 -13.08 -4.77
C LEU A 270 -19.21 -13.26 -5.43
N PHE A 271 -19.06 -14.36 -6.17
CA PHE A 271 -17.91 -14.66 -7.02
C PHE A 271 -17.81 -13.64 -8.17
N ILE A 272 -16.60 -13.21 -8.55
CA ILE A 272 -16.33 -12.07 -9.47
C ILE A 272 -17.15 -12.13 -10.78
N PRO A 273 -17.21 -13.24 -11.55
CA PRO A 273 -18.12 -13.36 -12.68
C PRO A 273 -19.60 -13.11 -12.41
N PHE A 274 -20.08 -13.43 -11.21
CA PHE A 274 -21.48 -13.25 -10.81
C PHE A 274 -21.72 -11.94 -10.04
N SER A 275 -20.67 -11.25 -9.60
CA SER A 275 -20.80 -9.99 -8.87
C SER A 275 -21.32 -8.86 -9.75
N THR A 276 -21.06 -8.90 -11.05
CA THR A 276 -21.62 -7.95 -12.03
C THR A 276 -23.15 -7.99 -12.06
N ILE A 277 -23.77 -9.17 -11.84
CA ILE A 277 -25.23 -9.27 -11.75
C ILE A 277 -25.73 -8.49 -10.52
N PHE A 278 -25.04 -8.62 -9.39
CA PHE A 278 -25.36 -7.86 -8.18
C PHE A 278 -25.15 -6.36 -8.39
N ASP A 279 -24.11 -5.97 -9.12
CA ASP A 279 -23.85 -4.58 -9.47
C ASP A 279 -24.95 -4.00 -10.35
N ILE A 280 -25.41 -4.75 -11.35
CA ILE A 280 -26.53 -4.39 -12.21
C ILE A 280 -27.81 -4.27 -11.39
N ILE A 281 -28.13 -5.22 -10.52
CA ILE A 281 -29.32 -5.15 -9.65
C ILE A 281 -29.25 -3.93 -8.73
N THR A 282 -28.08 -3.65 -8.16
CA THR A 282 -27.87 -2.49 -7.29
C THR A 282 -28.00 -1.18 -8.06
N LEU A 283 -27.45 -1.10 -9.28
CA LEU A 283 -27.62 0.03 -10.20
C LEU A 283 -29.08 0.21 -10.63
N MET A 284 -29.80 -0.88 -10.91
CA MET A 284 -31.23 -0.83 -11.22
C MET A 284 -32.03 -0.33 -10.02
N LYS A 285 -31.69 -0.77 -8.80
CA LYS A 285 -32.33 -0.29 -7.57
C LYS A 285 -32.05 1.20 -7.33
N THR A 286 -30.81 1.67 -7.50
CA THR A 286 -30.48 3.08 -7.33
C THR A 286 -31.08 3.95 -8.43
N PHE A 287 -31.14 3.45 -9.66
CA PHE A 287 -31.84 4.12 -10.76
C PHE A 287 -33.34 4.18 -10.53
N TYR A 288 -33.96 3.10 -10.06
CA TYR A 288 -35.37 3.07 -9.68
C TYR A 288 -35.66 4.03 -8.52
N GLN A 289 -34.82 4.07 -7.50
CA GLN A 289 -34.91 5.06 -6.40
C GLN A 289 -34.68 6.49 -6.89
N TRP A 290 -33.76 6.71 -7.84
CA TRP A 290 -33.58 8.01 -8.48
C TRP A 290 -34.80 8.44 -9.29
N TYR A 291 -35.37 7.54 -10.09
CA TYR A 291 -36.58 7.77 -10.85
C TYR A 291 -37.77 8.10 -9.92
N LEU A 292 -37.95 7.33 -8.84
CA LEU A 292 -38.96 7.62 -7.83
C LEU A 292 -38.71 8.95 -7.11
N ARG A 293 -37.45 9.34 -6.88
CA ARG A 293 -37.10 10.66 -6.32
C ARG A 293 -37.52 11.79 -7.25
N VAL A 294 -37.14 11.72 -8.52
CA VAL A 294 -37.46 12.74 -9.53
C VAL A 294 -38.97 12.86 -9.74
N ARG A 295 -39.72 11.76 -9.64
CA ARG A 295 -41.16 11.74 -9.93
C ARG A 295 -42.07 11.94 -8.72
N TYR A 296 -41.65 11.52 -7.51
CA TYR A 296 -42.51 11.48 -6.32
C TYR A 296 -41.92 12.20 -5.09
N ASN A 297 -40.80 12.93 -5.22
CA ASN A 297 -40.18 13.68 -4.12
C ASN A 297 -39.92 12.82 -2.87
N TYR A 298 -39.58 11.54 -3.07
CA TYR A 298 -39.30 10.60 -2.00
C TYR A 298 -38.05 11.03 -1.20
N ALA A 299 -38.18 11.17 0.12
CA ALA A 299 -37.08 11.53 1.01
C ALA A 299 -36.02 10.41 1.10
N ASN A 300 -34.76 10.81 1.26
CA ASN A 300 -33.57 9.93 1.30
C ASN A 300 -33.69 8.84 2.38
N PRO A 301 -33.56 7.55 2.01
CA PRO A 301 -33.21 6.50 2.96
C PRO A 301 -31.75 6.11 2.72
N SER A 302 -30.78 6.85 3.27
CA SER A 302 -29.48 6.30 3.72
C SER A 302 -28.45 7.39 3.97
N GLU A 303 -28.07 7.55 5.24
CA GLU A 303 -26.64 7.56 5.55
C GLU A 303 -26.18 6.09 5.52
N ARG A 304 -25.28 5.76 4.60
CA ARG A 304 -24.54 4.49 4.59
C ARG A 304 -23.31 4.57 5.52
N VAL A 305 -23.49 5.21 6.68
CA VAL A 305 -22.54 5.03 7.78
C VAL A 305 -22.83 3.66 8.37
N PHE A 306 -21.83 2.99 8.96
CA PHE A 306 -22.05 1.81 9.80
C PHE A 306 -23.15 2.16 10.82
N LYS A 307 -24.41 1.82 10.49
CA LYS A 307 -25.48 1.86 11.47
C LYS A 307 -25.21 0.66 12.35
N VAL A 308 -24.48 0.90 13.43
CA VAL A 308 -24.79 0.20 14.67
C VAL A 308 -26.28 0.38 14.80
N ILE A 309 -27.03 -0.69 14.55
CA ILE A 309 -28.48 -0.69 14.75
C ILE A 309 -28.63 -0.16 16.16
N ALA A 310 -29.19 1.04 16.30
CA ALA A 310 -29.35 1.68 17.59
C ALA A 310 -30.00 0.63 18.49
N VAL A 311 -29.20 0.15 19.44
CA VAL A 311 -29.72 -0.72 20.47
C VAL A 311 -30.73 0.14 21.23
N GLN A 312 -31.71 -0.52 21.85
CA GLN A 312 -32.73 0.09 22.70
C GLN A 312 -32.21 1.37 23.42
N PRO A 313 -33.04 2.41 23.58
CA PRO A 313 -32.60 3.72 24.12
C PRO A 313 -31.83 3.64 25.45
N GLU A 314 -32.02 2.57 26.22
CA GLU A 314 -31.25 2.25 27.43
C GLU A 314 -29.75 2.01 27.17
N LEU A 315 -29.38 1.40 26.04
CA LEU A 315 -27.97 1.16 25.72
C LEU A 315 -27.28 2.45 25.25
N GLU A 316 -27.97 3.36 24.57
CA GLU A 316 -27.41 4.67 24.20
C GLU A 316 -27.04 5.49 25.44
N LEU A 317 -27.91 5.50 26.46
CA LEU A 317 -27.62 6.11 27.76
C LEU A 317 -26.43 5.44 28.45
N ALA A 318 -26.41 4.10 28.49
CA ALA A 318 -25.29 3.37 29.08
C ALA A 318 -23.96 3.61 28.34
N TRP A 319 -23.99 3.76 27.01
CA TRP A 319 -22.81 4.12 26.22
C TRP A 319 -22.33 5.54 26.50
N GLN A 320 -23.24 6.51 26.61
CA GLN A 320 -22.89 7.89 26.97
C GLN A 320 -22.32 7.99 28.39
N GLU A 321 -22.89 7.27 29.35
CA GLU A 321 -22.36 7.18 30.70
C GLU A 321 -20.95 6.56 30.69
N PHE A 322 -20.76 5.47 29.94
CA PHE A 322 -19.45 4.84 29.79
C PHE A 322 -18.42 5.77 29.13
N GLU A 323 -18.79 6.48 28.07
CA GLU A 323 -17.91 7.42 27.36
C GLU A 323 -17.51 8.58 28.26
N SER A 324 -18.48 9.16 29.00
CA SER A 324 -18.20 10.24 29.95
C SER A 324 -17.29 9.76 31.09
N ALA A 325 -17.57 8.63 31.71
CA ALA A 325 -16.75 8.04 32.79
C ALA A 325 -15.32 7.74 32.33
N SER A 326 -15.16 7.18 31.12
CA SER A 326 -13.85 6.92 30.53
C SER A 326 -13.07 8.21 30.25
N THR A 327 -13.76 9.24 29.76
CA THR A 327 -13.18 10.56 29.51
C THR A 327 -12.71 11.22 30.80
N TYR A 328 -13.51 11.17 31.86
CA TYR A 328 -13.14 11.71 33.18
C TYR A 328 -11.94 10.97 33.78
N ALA A 329 -11.92 9.64 33.71
CA ALA A 329 -10.78 8.84 34.19
C ALA A 329 -9.49 9.16 33.41
N TYR A 330 -9.58 9.36 32.09
CA TYR A 330 -8.44 9.78 31.28
C TYR A 330 -7.92 11.17 31.68
N ALA A 331 -8.81 12.15 31.80
CA ALA A 331 -8.46 13.52 32.20
C ALA A 331 -7.83 13.56 33.60
N GLN A 332 -8.32 12.74 34.54
CA GLN A 332 -7.76 12.63 35.89
C GLN A 332 -6.35 12.04 35.84
N ASN A 333 -6.13 10.98 35.07
CA ASN A 333 -4.80 10.38 34.89
C ASN A 333 -3.80 11.34 34.24
N GLU A 334 -4.24 12.13 33.25
CA GLU A 334 -3.40 13.15 32.62
C GLU A 334 -3.05 14.28 33.60
N ALA A 335 -4.03 14.74 34.39
CA ALA A 335 -3.81 15.73 35.45
C ALA A 335 -2.81 15.20 36.51
N LEU A 336 -2.98 13.96 36.96
CA LEU A 336 -2.04 13.29 37.87
C LEU A 336 -0.64 13.17 37.26
N ALA A 337 -0.53 12.85 35.98
CA ALA A 337 0.75 12.78 35.28
C ALA A 337 1.43 14.16 35.18
N LYS A 338 0.67 15.23 34.93
CA LYS A 338 1.18 16.61 34.93
C LYS A 338 1.64 17.03 36.32
N ILE A 339 0.86 16.74 37.36
CA ILE A 339 1.24 17.01 38.76
C ILE A 339 2.52 16.26 39.10
N LYS A 340 2.63 14.97 38.76
CA LYS A 340 3.87 14.20 38.97
C LYS A 340 5.07 14.80 38.27
N ARG A 341 4.93 15.28 37.03
CA ARG A 341 6.01 15.97 36.31
C ARG A 341 6.44 17.26 37.00
N ILE A 342 5.48 18.11 37.39
CA ILE A 342 5.76 19.36 38.11
C ILE A 342 6.44 19.06 39.46
N THR A 343 5.98 18.05 40.19
CA THR A 343 6.60 17.63 41.45
C THR A 343 8.02 17.12 41.24
N ILE A 344 8.27 16.33 40.19
CA ILE A 344 9.61 15.86 39.83
C ILE A 344 10.52 17.02 39.42
N GLU A 345 10.04 17.94 38.57
CA GLU A 345 10.78 19.15 38.15
C GLU A 345 11.13 20.04 39.35
N ASN A 346 10.17 20.26 40.25
CA ASN A 346 10.38 21.00 41.50
C ASN A 346 11.35 20.27 42.43
N ALA A 347 11.31 18.93 42.49
CA ALA A 347 12.26 18.13 43.28
C ALA A 347 13.67 18.16 42.69
N THR A 348 13.82 18.11 41.36
CA THR A 348 15.12 18.25 40.69
C THR A 348 15.70 19.65 40.85
N CYS A 349 14.87 20.69 40.73
CA CYS A 349 15.28 22.08 40.95
C CYS A 349 15.61 22.34 42.43
N SER A 350 14.88 21.68 43.35
CA SER A 350 15.16 21.72 44.79
C SER A 350 16.44 20.96 45.16
N GLN A 351 16.78 19.86 44.48
CA GLN A 351 18.06 19.16 44.64
C GLN A 351 19.25 19.97 44.11
N GLU A 352 19.08 20.71 43.01
CA GLU A 352 20.08 21.68 42.55
C GLU A 352 20.28 22.82 43.56
N SER A 353 19.22 23.27 44.26
CA SER A 353 19.33 24.28 45.32
C SER A 353 19.77 23.75 46.69
N ASN A 354 19.55 22.45 46.99
CA ASN A 354 19.89 21.81 48.29
C ASN A 354 21.18 20.98 48.23
N THR A 355 22.23 21.53 47.61
CA THR A 355 23.62 21.20 47.98
C THR A 355 24.03 21.74 49.36
N SER A 356 23.06 22.21 50.16
CA SER A 356 23.22 22.46 51.59
C SER A 356 21.91 22.26 52.35
N GLY A 357 21.74 21.12 53.03
CA GLY A 357 20.73 20.96 54.09
C GLY A 357 19.86 19.72 53.97
N ILE A 358 20.31 18.62 54.57
CA ILE A 358 19.58 17.35 54.73
C ILE A 358 18.46 17.54 55.79
N ARG A 359 17.18 17.43 55.39
CA ARG A 359 16.10 17.02 56.31
C ARG A 359 14.89 16.40 55.57
N SER A 360 14.63 15.16 55.97
CA SER A 360 13.51 14.20 55.77
C SER A 360 13.00 13.88 54.35
N MET A 361 13.69 12.93 53.70
CA MET A 361 13.19 12.15 52.55
C MET A 361 12.08 11.16 52.95
N ASP A 362 12.06 10.70 54.21
CA ASP A 362 11.14 9.66 54.69
C ASP A 362 9.67 10.14 54.83
N ASP A 363 9.47 11.43 55.11
CA ASP A 363 8.13 12.02 55.24
C ASP A 363 7.45 12.16 53.87
N VAL A 364 8.22 12.46 52.83
CA VAL A 364 7.73 12.59 51.45
C VAL A 364 7.36 11.21 50.89
N GLU A 365 8.20 10.18 51.10
CA GLU A 365 7.87 8.83 50.64
C GLU A 365 6.65 8.22 51.37
N SER A 366 6.45 8.52 52.65
CA SER A 366 5.30 8.01 53.40
C SER A 366 3.99 8.67 52.98
N PHE A 367 4.02 9.96 52.62
CA PHE A 367 2.87 10.68 52.08
C PHE A 367 2.52 10.20 50.66
N ASP A 368 3.52 10.03 49.79
CA ASP A 368 3.33 9.56 48.41
C ASP A 368 2.80 8.11 48.37
N ARG A 369 3.27 7.23 49.28
CA ARG A 369 2.75 5.86 49.45
C ARG A 369 1.29 5.82 49.92
N ASN A 370 0.87 6.75 50.78
CA ASN A 370 -0.51 6.78 51.27
C ASN A 370 -1.50 7.31 50.23
N ILE A 371 -1.10 8.29 49.40
CA ILE A 371 -1.91 8.77 48.28
C ILE A 371 -2.04 7.69 47.21
N THR A 372 -0.93 7.09 46.77
CA THR A 372 -0.97 6.01 45.78
C THR A 372 -1.79 4.82 46.25
N LYS A 373 -1.76 4.47 47.56
CA LYS A 373 -2.58 3.39 48.11
C LYS A 373 -4.08 3.71 48.11
N LYS A 374 -4.48 4.91 48.54
CA LYS A 374 -5.90 5.34 48.47
C LYS A 374 -6.43 5.40 47.04
N GLU A 375 -5.61 5.86 46.09
CA GLU A 375 -5.99 5.93 44.68
C GLU A 375 -6.06 4.55 44.03
N THR A 376 -5.14 3.63 44.36
CA THR A 376 -5.22 2.24 43.87
C THR A 376 -6.42 1.50 44.44
N ASP A 377 -6.77 1.70 45.71
CA ASP A 377 -7.95 1.10 46.32
C ASP A 377 -9.25 1.61 45.67
N ALA A 378 -9.34 2.92 45.37
CA ALA A 378 -10.47 3.50 44.65
C ALA A 378 -10.59 2.97 43.21
N ILE A 379 -9.47 2.83 42.50
CA ILE A 379 -9.44 2.25 41.13
C ILE A 379 -9.81 0.76 41.15
N ILE A 380 -9.38 0.01 42.16
CA ILE A 380 -9.75 -1.40 42.32
C ILE A 380 -11.24 -1.53 42.61
N GLN A 381 -11.80 -0.66 43.45
CA GLN A 381 -13.24 -0.63 43.73
C GLN A 381 -14.05 -0.33 42.46
N LEU A 382 -13.69 0.73 41.72
CA LEU A 382 -14.33 1.09 40.45
C LEU A 382 -14.21 -0.02 39.40
N ARG A 383 -13.04 -0.68 39.30
CA ARG A 383 -12.84 -1.83 38.42
C ARG A 383 -13.73 -3.02 38.80
N ASN A 384 -13.98 -3.23 40.08
CA ASN A 384 -14.81 -4.33 40.56
C ASN A 384 -16.30 -4.04 40.33
N GLU A 385 -16.74 -2.80 40.54
CA GLU A 385 -18.08 -2.33 40.18
C GLU A 385 -18.30 -2.43 38.67
N PHE A 386 -17.31 -2.04 37.87
CA PHE A 386 -17.36 -2.16 36.41
C PHE A 386 -17.40 -3.62 35.93
N LYS A 387 -16.65 -4.52 36.58
CA LYS A 387 -16.72 -5.97 36.30
C LYS A 387 -18.08 -6.56 36.68
N ALA A 388 -18.72 -6.08 37.75
CA ALA A 388 -20.06 -6.49 38.13
C ALA A 388 -21.09 -6.03 37.09
N ALA A 389 -21.03 -4.76 36.68
CA ALA A 389 -21.91 -4.22 35.64
C ALA A 389 -21.76 -4.94 34.29
N ILE A 390 -20.54 -5.26 33.86
CA ILE A 390 -20.30 -6.07 32.65
C ILE A 390 -20.88 -7.48 32.77
N LYS A 391 -20.80 -8.07 33.97
CA LYS A 391 -21.31 -9.42 34.22
C LYS A 391 -22.84 -9.43 34.16
N ASP A 392 -23.49 -8.40 34.68
CA ASP A 392 -24.96 -8.25 34.63
C ASP A 392 -25.42 -7.99 33.20
N LEU A 393 -24.76 -7.07 32.48
CA LEU A 393 -25.03 -6.82 31.06
C LEU A 393 -24.87 -8.09 30.20
N ARG A 394 -23.85 -8.91 30.49
CA ARG A 394 -23.64 -10.21 29.81
C ARG A 394 -24.76 -11.21 30.11
N ASN A 395 -25.31 -11.19 31.31
CA ASN A 395 -26.41 -12.07 31.70
C ASN A 395 -27.73 -11.63 31.04
N ASP A 396 -27.97 -10.32 30.94
CA ASP A 396 -29.13 -9.75 30.25
C ASP A 396 -29.09 -10.04 28.74
N ILE A 397 -27.92 -9.86 28.11
CA ILE A 397 -27.70 -10.26 26.71
C ILE A 397 -27.98 -11.76 26.54
N ARG A 398 -27.51 -12.63 27.45
CA ARG A 398 -27.77 -14.08 27.38
C ARG A 398 -29.25 -14.44 27.55
N LEU A 399 -30.00 -13.72 28.40
CA LEU A 399 -31.44 -13.89 28.57
C LEU A 399 -32.20 -13.53 27.30
N ILE A 400 -31.82 -12.42 26.65
CA ILE A 400 -32.40 -11.97 25.38
C ILE A 400 -32.08 -12.93 24.23
N THR A 401 -30.88 -13.54 24.24
CA THR A 401 -30.48 -14.50 23.19
C THR A 401 -31.18 -15.87 23.35
N LYS A 402 -31.77 -16.17 24.51
CA LYS A 402 -32.56 -17.41 24.75
C LYS A 402 -34.06 -17.26 24.44
N GLN A 403 -34.56 -16.05 24.24
CA GLN A 403 -35.96 -15.77 23.90
C GLN A 403 -36.22 -15.59 22.39
N LYS A 404 -35.17 -15.67 21.56
CA LYS A 404 -35.24 -15.86 20.10
C LYS A 404 -34.82 -17.29 19.78
#